data_AF-A0A5E7RC83-F1
#
_entry.id   AF-A0A5E7RC83-F1
#
_cell.length_a   1.000
_cell.length_b   1.000
_cell.length_c   1.000
_cell.angle_alpha   90.00
_cell.angle_beta   90.00
_cell.angle_gamma   90.00
#
_symmetry.space_group_name_H-M   'P 1'
#
loop_
_entity.id
_entity.type
_entity.pdbx_description
1 polymer ?
#
loop_
_entity_poly.entity_id
_entity_poly.type
_entity_poly.pdbx_seq_one_letter_code
_entity_poly.pdbx_strand_id
1 'polypeptide(L)' 'MDRYMPVTGTEAPLDVLCETAAYRIRTATQLLESFAANENVHSELARVLVASLRDGCDLLNVFGRRLQKRI' A
#
# COMPACT_ATOMS: atom_id res chain seq x y z
N MET A 1 19.25 -3.37 -15.72
CA MET A 1 18.74 -4.34 -14.72
C MET A 1 19.72 -4.35 -13.57
N ASP A 2 19.40 -3.69 -12.45
CA ASP A 2 19.94 -3.95 -11.10
C ASP A 2 19.47 -2.87 -10.11
N ARG A 3 18.19 -2.92 -9.71
CA ARG A 3 17.73 -2.26 -8.48
C ARG A 3 16.69 -3.14 -7.78
N TYR A 4 17.08 -4.38 -7.52
CA TYR A 4 16.48 -5.17 -6.44
C TYR A 4 17.36 -5.04 -5.20
N MET A 5 17.59 -3.80 -4.75
CA MET A 5 18.08 -3.59 -3.40
C MET A 5 16.85 -3.31 -2.55
N PRO A 6 16.49 -4.19 -1.60
CA PRO A 6 15.46 -3.86 -0.65
C PRO A 6 16.07 -2.77 0.22
N VAL A 7 15.74 -1.51 -0.08
CA VAL A 7 15.92 -0.45 0.90
C VAL A 7 15.07 -0.88 2.09
N THR A 8 15.71 -1.42 3.11
CA THR A 8 15.11 -1.58 4.43
C THR A 8 14.88 -0.15 4.91
N GLY A 9 13.63 0.28 4.73
CA GLY A 9 13.24 1.68 4.53
C GLY A 9 13.16 2.51 5.78
N THR A 10 14.30 2.79 6.41
CA THR A 10 14.39 3.83 7.44
C THR A 10 15.30 4.99 7.04
N GLU A 11 16.23 4.79 6.09
CA GLU A 11 17.23 5.81 5.71
C GLU A 11 16.88 6.60 4.43
N ALA A 12 15.84 6.20 3.70
CA ALA A 12 15.40 6.95 2.53
C ALA A 12 14.61 8.21 2.93
N PRO A 13 14.56 9.24 2.05
CA PRO A 13 13.68 10.37 2.23
C PRO A 13 12.24 9.94 2.50
N LEU A 14 11.57 10.69 3.36
CA LEU A 14 10.25 10.35 3.89
C LEU A 14 9.16 10.30 2.80
N ASP A 15 9.26 11.14 1.79
CA ASP A 15 8.44 11.11 0.59
C ASP A 15 8.61 9.80 -0.20
N VAL A 16 9.86 9.34 -0.38
CA VAL A 16 10.18 8.07 -1.04
C VAL A 16 9.67 6.88 -0.23
N LEU A 17 9.77 6.93 1.10
CA LEU A 17 9.24 5.90 1.99
C LEU A 17 7.70 5.83 1.93
N CYS A 18 7.02 6.98 1.99
CA CYS A 18 5.57 7.06 1.88
C CYS A 18 5.05 6.59 0.51
N GLU A 19 5.71 6.99 -0.58
CA GLU A 19 5.37 6.54 -1.93
C GLU A 19 5.57 5.03 -2.08
N THR A 20 6.69 4.51 -1.59
CA THR A 20 6.99 3.07 -1.62
C THR A 20 5.96 2.27 -0.81
N ALA A 21 5.57 2.75 0.37
CA ALA A 21 4.54 2.12 1.18
C ALA A 21 3.17 2.12 0.49
N ALA A 22 2.76 3.26 -0.07
CA ALA A 22 1.50 3.39 -0.81
C ALA A 22 1.47 2.47 -2.04
N TYR A 23 2.57 2.41 -2.81
CA TYR A 23 2.69 1.53 -3.96
C TYR A 23 2.54 0.04 -3.58
N ARG A 24 3.22 -0.40 -2.51
CA ARG A 24 3.17 -1.80 -2.05
C ARG A 24 1.77 -2.18 -1.56
N ILE A 25 1.13 -1.30 -0.78
CA ILE A 25 -0.24 -1.53 -0.29
C ILE A 25 -1.23 -1.58 -1.46
N ARG A 26 -1.11 -0.67 -2.43
CA ARG A 26 -1.94 -0.68 -3.65
C ARG A 26 -1.78 -1.98 -4.44
N THR A 27 -0.53 -2.43 -4.61
CA THR A 27 -0.23 -3.68 -5.33
C THR A 27 -0.86 -4.89 -4.63
N ALA A 28 -0.73 -4.98 -3.30
CA ALA A 28 -1.37 -6.04 -2.51
C ALA A 28 -2.90 -5.97 -2.59
N THR A 29 -3.47 -4.77 -2.57
CA THR A 29 -4.91 -4.54 -2.70
C THR A 29 -5.42 -5.04 -4.05
N GLN A 30 -4.74 -4.72 -5.15
CA GLN A 30 -5.13 -5.16 -6.50
C GLN A 30 -5.11 -6.68 -6.65
N LEU A 31 -4.12 -7.35 -6.03
CA LEU A 31 -4.08 -8.80 -5.98
C LEU A 31 -5.30 -9.36 -5.21
N LEU A 32 -5.62 -8.78 -4.05
CA LEU A 32 -6.79 -9.21 -3.27
C LEU A 32 -8.13 -8.89 -3.95
N GLU A 33 -8.20 -7.84 -4.76
CA GLU A 33 -9.37 -7.55 -5.60
C GLU A 33 -9.64 -8.68 -6.60
N SER A 34 -8.58 -9.26 -7.18
CA SER A 34 -8.73 -10.44 -8.05
C SER A 34 -9.27 -11.66 -7.29
N PHE A 35 -8.87 -11.84 -6.02
CA PHE A 35 -9.40 -12.93 -5.19
C PHE A 35 -10.84 -12.68 -4.72
N ALA A 36 -11.19 -11.42 -4.46
CA ALA A 36 -12.52 -10.99 -4.03
C ALA A 36 -13.57 -11.05 -5.17
N ALA A 37 -13.12 -10.89 -6.42
CA ALA A 37 -13.95 -10.99 -7.62
C ALA A 37 -14.30 -12.44 -7.98
N ASN A 38 -13.45 -13.40 -7.59
CA ASN A 38 -13.73 -14.82 -7.77
C ASN A 38 -14.51 -15.34 -6.56
N GLU A 39 -15.69 -15.94 -6.77
CA GLU A 39 -16.48 -16.57 -5.69
C GLU A 39 -15.81 -17.86 -5.21
N ASN A 40 -14.82 -17.73 -4.35
CA ASN A 40 -14.12 -18.82 -3.67
C ASN A 40 -14.20 -18.68 -2.15
N VAL A 41 -13.70 -19.69 -1.43
CA VAL A 41 -13.71 -19.74 0.05
C VAL A 41 -12.97 -18.57 0.72
N HIS A 42 -12.09 -17.87 0.01
CA HIS A 42 -11.34 -16.72 0.51
C HIS A 42 -11.93 -15.36 0.07
N SER A 43 -13.00 -15.34 -0.72
CA SER A 43 -13.54 -14.12 -1.32
C SER A 43 -14.02 -13.10 -0.29
N GLU A 44 -14.67 -13.54 0.78
CA GLU A 44 -15.17 -12.66 1.84
C GLU A 44 -14.03 -12.07 2.67
N LEU A 45 -13.03 -12.89 3.00
CA LEU A 45 -11.79 -12.41 3.63
C LEU A 45 -11.07 -11.41 2.72
N ALA A 46 -10.96 -11.70 1.42
CA ALA A 46 -10.35 -10.81 0.46
C ALA A 46 -11.09 -9.46 0.37
N ARG A 47 -12.43 -9.45 0.40
CA ARG A 47 -13.22 -8.20 0.41
C ARG A 47 -12.93 -7.34 1.64
N VAL A 48 -12.86 -7.95 2.83
CA VAL A 48 -12.53 -7.23 4.08
C VAL A 48 -11.12 -6.65 4.02
N LEU A 49 -10.15 -7.44 3.55
CA LEU A 49 -8.77 -6.97 3.40
C LEU A 49 -8.64 -5.86 2.36
N VAL A 50 -9.34 -5.97 1.22
CA VAL A 50 -9.37 -4.93 0.18
C VAL A 50 -9.88 -3.61 0.74
N ALA A 51 -11.02 -3.62 1.45
CA ALA A 51 -11.56 -2.41 2.07
C ALA A 51 -10.55 -1.79 3.05
N SER A 52 -10.01 -2.61 3.95
CA SER A 52 -9.05 -2.18 4.96
C SER A 52 -7.77 -1.58 4.37
N LEU A 53 -7.24 -2.18 3.30
CA LEU A 53 -6.02 -1.71 2.64
C LEU A 53 -6.25 -0.44 1.80
N ARG A 54 -7.42 -0.27 1.18
CA ARG A 54 -7.79 0.98 0.51
C ARG A 54 -7.84 2.13 1.51
N ASP A 55 -8.53 1.94 2.64
CA ASP A 55 -8.59 2.93 3.72
C ASP A 55 -7.19 3.27 4.24
N GLY A 56 -6.34 2.25 4.44
CA GLY A 56 -4.94 2.42 4.82
C GLY A 56 -4.11 3.20 3.79
N CYS A 57 -4.31 2.95 2.49
CA CYS A 57 -3.65 3.67 1.41
C CYS A 57 -4.07 5.15 1.37
N ASP A 58 -5.36 5.44 1.56
CA ASP A 58 -5.89 6.80 1.61
C ASP A 58 -5.34 7.56 2.81
N LEU A 59 -5.27 6.91 3.98
CA LEU A 59 -4.65 7.47 5.18
C LEU A 59 -3.17 7.78 4.95
N LEU A 60 -2.39 6.86 4.38
CA LEU A 60 -0.97 7.09 4.08
C LEU A 60 -0.77 8.26 3.12
N ASN A 61 -1.64 8.39 2.11
CA ASN A 61 -1.62 9.51 1.18
C ASN A 61 -1.91 10.84 1.90
N VAL A 62 -2.87 10.86 2.84
CA VAL A 62 -3.12 12.04 3.70
C VAL A 62 -1.93 12.34 4.61
N PHE A 63 -1.33 11.32 5.24
CA PHE A 63 -0.17 11.48 6.12
C PHE A 63 1.03 12.03 5.35
N GLY A 64 1.37 11.47 4.19
CA GLY A 64 2.46 11.96 3.34
C GLY A 64 2.30 13.44 3.00
N ARG A 65 1.10 13.85 2.54
CA ARG A 65 0.79 15.26 2.25
C ARG A 65 0.89 16.17 3.47
N ARG A 66 0.44 15.72 4.64
CA ARG A 66 0.51 16.52 5.89
C ARG A 66 1.94 16.66 6.38
N LEU A 67 2.73 15.62 6.23
CA LEU A 67 4.11 15.57 6.70
C LEU A 67 5.02 16.44 5.82
N GLN A 68 4.82 16.41 4.51
CA GLN A 68 5.47 17.32 3.57
C GLN A 68 5.15 18.80 3.83
N LYS A 69 3.99 19.12 4.40
CA LYS A 69 3.63 20.51 4.79
C LYS A 69 4.28 20.99 6.09
N ARG A 70 4.86 20.08 6.90
CA ARG A 70 5.45 20.39 8.21
C ARG A 70 6.98 20.45 8.19
N ILE A 71 7.59 20.03 7.09
CA ILE A 71 9.03 20.12 6.79
C ILE A 71 9.21 21.28 5.81
#